data_AF-A0ABD1DHK0-F1
#
_entry.id   AF-A0ABD1DHK0-F1
#
_cell.length_a   1.000
_cell.length_b   1.000
_cell.length_c   1.000
_cell.angle_alpha   90.00
_cell.angle_beta   90.00
_cell.angle_gamma   90.00
#
_symmetry.space_group_name_H-M   'P 1'
#
loop_
_entity.id
_entity.type
_entity.pdbx_description
1 polymer ?
#
loop_
_entity_poly.entity_id
_entity_poly.type
_entity_poly.pdbx_seq_one_letter_code
_entity_poly.pdbx_strand_id
1 'polypeptide(L)'
;MDAENEIYCAICETAEPNAAKVLECVNCHACHHFKCKKIIGNAIAKWKKKDYFCSVLCQEIHLKATSAPNTESLLLAEFQKVVSEIKNLKEEQHSTRKYVSKAVGEIEKSQNFLAHKFDEVCDNIKRLENEQHTLKGSVGVVEGKYVQLSETVNRLEGEVDRYRRSALSCNAILLGIPEVKDENLGEAVTRFAAVLGLNITEDFFSDVKRLRDSKSESRSPPIRIVFASEPNKEQFFAKKKERLEV
;
A
#
# COMPACT_ATOMS: atom_id res chain seq x y z
N MET A 1 -33.46 -66.76 -73.26
CA MET A 1 -33.16 -67.54 -74.46
C MET A 1 -33.70 -66.82 -75.67
N ASP A 2 -32.95 -66.01 -76.38
CA ASP A 2 -32.09 -64.88 -76.02
C ASP A 2 -32.31 -63.95 -77.21
N ALA A 3 -32.64 -62.68 -76.97
CA ALA A 3 -32.66 -61.71 -78.05
C ALA A 3 -31.21 -61.59 -78.53
N GLU A 4 -30.88 -62.29 -79.61
CA GLU A 4 -29.57 -62.20 -80.25
C GLU A 4 -29.38 -60.73 -80.64
N ASN A 5 -28.63 -59.99 -79.83
CA ASN A 5 -28.21 -58.62 -80.11
C ASN A 5 -27.38 -58.67 -81.39
N GLU A 6 -28.02 -58.42 -82.53
CA GLU A 6 -27.33 -58.22 -83.80
C GLU A 6 -26.34 -57.07 -83.64
N ILE A 7 -25.06 -57.34 -83.89
CA ILE A 7 -24.02 -56.33 -83.73
C ILE A 7 -23.87 -55.59 -85.07
N TYR A 8 -24.14 -54.29 -85.06
CA TYR A 8 -24.03 -53.47 -86.26
C TYR A 8 -22.65 -52.84 -86.40
N CYS A 9 -22.06 -52.94 -87.59
CA CYS A 9 -20.80 -52.26 -87.88
C CYS A 9 -21.01 -50.78 -88.15
N ALA A 10 -20.36 -49.91 -87.38
CA ALA A 10 -20.50 -48.45 -87.50
C ALA A 10 -19.91 -47.84 -88.80
N ILE A 11 -19.28 -48.64 -89.68
CA ILE A 11 -18.79 -48.19 -90.99
C ILE A 11 -19.72 -48.57 -92.14
N CYS A 12 -20.29 -49.78 -92.12
CA CYS A 12 -21.06 -50.31 -93.24
C CYS A 12 -22.51 -50.64 -92.89
N GLU A 13 -22.89 -50.43 -91.62
CA GLU A 13 -24.26 -50.57 -91.08
C GLU A 13 -24.89 -51.97 -91.28
N THR A 14 -24.09 -52.96 -91.69
CA THR A 14 -24.55 -54.35 -91.80
C THR A 14 -24.42 -55.06 -90.45
N ALA A 15 -25.44 -55.86 -90.14
CA ALA A 15 -25.45 -56.73 -88.96
C ALA A 15 -24.41 -57.86 -89.10
N GLU A 16 -23.70 -58.16 -88.01
CA GLU A 16 -22.86 -59.33 -87.84
C GLU A 16 -23.34 -60.11 -86.61
N PRO A 17 -23.81 -61.36 -86.79
CA PRO A 17 -24.32 -62.17 -85.69
C PRO A 17 -23.20 -62.67 -84.76
N ASN A 18 -21.93 -62.58 -85.17
CA ASN A 18 -20.81 -63.10 -84.40
C ASN A 18 -19.93 -61.98 -83.80
N ALA A 19 -20.04 -61.80 -82.49
CA ALA A 19 -19.19 -60.89 -81.71
C ALA A 19 -17.68 -61.13 -81.90
N ALA A 20 -17.26 -62.36 -82.22
CA ALA A 20 -15.86 -62.67 -82.47
C ALA A 20 -15.34 -62.14 -83.82
N LYS A 21 -16.19 -61.58 -84.69
CA LYS A 21 -15.82 -61.04 -86.02
C LYS A 21 -15.84 -59.50 -86.08
N VAL A 22 -16.05 -58.85 -84.95
CA VAL A 22 -16.02 -57.38 -84.82
C VAL A 22 -14.94 -56.93 -83.84
N LEU A 23 -14.57 -55.66 -83.97
CA LEU A 23 -13.76 -54.89 -83.03
C LEU A 23 -14.67 -53.88 -82.33
N GLU A 24 -14.75 -53.98 -81.01
CA GLU A 24 -15.52 -53.05 -80.18
C GLU A 24 -14.59 -51.97 -79.62
N CYS A 25 -14.93 -50.71 -79.83
CA CYS A 25 -14.15 -49.61 -79.27
C CYS A 25 -14.30 -49.55 -77.75
N VAL A 26 -13.19 -49.55 -77.01
CA VAL A 26 -13.19 -49.49 -75.53
C VAL A 26 -13.87 -48.23 -74.98
N ASN A 27 -13.86 -47.11 -75.73
CA ASN A 27 -14.40 -45.84 -75.25
C ASN A 27 -15.88 -45.61 -75.62
N CYS A 28 -16.26 -45.86 -76.88
CA CYS A 28 -17.61 -45.56 -77.37
C CYS A 28 -18.44 -46.79 -77.71
N HIS A 29 -17.91 -48.00 -77.48
CA HIS A 29 -18.56 -49.28 -77.76
C HIS A 29 -18.99 -49.49 -79.22
N ALA A 30 -18.53 -48.64 -80.15
CA ALA A 30 -18.82 -48.79 -81.56
C ALA A 30 -18.11 -50.02 -82.15
N CYS A 31 -18.89 -50.93 -82.72
CA CYS A 31 -18.42 -52.17 -83.34
C CYS A 31 -18.02 -51.96 -84.80
N HIS A 32 -16.94 -52.63 -85.23
CA HIS A 32 -16.39 -52.53 -86.58
C HIS A 32 -15.96 -53.89 -87.11
N HIS A 33 -16.31 -54.24 -88.34
CA HIS A 33 -15.74 -55.45 -88.96
C HIS A 33 -14.22 -55.32 -89.13
N PHE A 34 -13.52 -56.43 -88.94
CA PHE A 34 -12.09 -56.54 -89.30
C PHE A 34 -11.85 -56.12 -90.76
N LYS A 35 -12.74 -56.53 -91.67
CA LYS A 35 -12.67 -56.17 -93.10
C LYS A 35 -12.83 -54.66 -93.34
N CYS A 36 -13.78 -54.01 -92.66
CA CYS A 36 -14.04 -52.56 -92.80
C CYS A 36 -12.86 -51.71 -92.31
N LYS A 37 -12.07 -52.21 -91.35
CA LYS A 37 -10.83 -51.59 -90.89
C LYS A 37 -9.57 -52.15 -91.57
N LYS A 38 -9.72 -52.94 -92.64
CA LYS A 38 -8.62 -53.53 -93.43
C LYS A 38 -7.66 -54.42 -92.61
N ILE A 39 -8.16 -55.06 -91.55
CA ILE A 39 -7.40 -56.01 -90.71
C ILE A 39 -7.67 -57.42 -91.24
N ILE A 40 -6.65 -58.07 -91.78
CA ILE A 40 -6.78 -59.37 -92.46
C ILE A 40 -5.73 -60.35 -91.92
N GLY A 41 -6.07 -61.65 -91.89
CA GLY A 41 -5.16 -62.73 -91.55
C GLY A 41 -4.65 -62.68 -90.10
N ASN A 42 -3.35 -62.97 -89.90
CA ASN A 42 -2.72 -63.06 -88.58
C ASN A 42 -2.77 -61.77 -87.75
N ALA A 43 -3.12 -60.63 -88.35
CA ALA A 43 -3.33 -59.37 -87.63
C ALA A 43 -4.55 -59.42 -86.71
N ILE A 44 -5.59 -60.19 -87.05
CA ILE A 44 -6.83 -60.32 -86.25
C ILE A 44 -6.51 -60.79 -84.83
N ALA A 45 -5.67 -61.81 -84.69
CA ALA A 45 -5.28 -62.36 -83.38
C ALA A 45 -4.48 -61.36 -82.52
N LYS A 46 -3.72 -60.43 -83.15
CA LYS A 46 -2.99 -59.38 -82.45
C LYS A 46 -3.92 -58.26 -81.97
N TRP A 47 -4.88 -57.87 -82.81
CA TRP A 47 -5.85 -56.83 -82.48
C TRP A 47 -6.83 -57.26 -81.39
N LYS A 48 -7.19 -58.54 -81.31
CA LYS A 48 -8.01 -59.07 -80.20
C LYS A 48 -7.33 -59.04 -78.82
N LYS A 49 -6.00 -58.92 -78.78
CA LYS A 49 -5.23 -58.85 -77.52
C LYS A 49 -4.92 -57.42 -77.08
N LYS A 50 -5.29 -56.43 -77.88
CA LYS A 50 -5.02 -55.02 -77.63
C LYS A 50 -6.32 -54.26 -77.50
N ASP A 51 -6.30 -53.22 -76.68
CA ASP A 51 -7.40 -52.26 -76.62
C ASP A 51 -7.58 -51.59 -77.98
N TYR A 52 -8.79 -51.68 -78.53
CA TYR A 52 -9.14 -51.08 -79.80
C TYR A 52 -9.88 -49.76 -79.58
N PHE A 53 -9.48 -48.75 -80.35
CA PHE A 53 -10.14 -47.45 -80.41
C PHE A 53 -10.57 -47.16 -81.85
N CYS A 54 -11.83 -46.76 -82.04
CA CYS A 54 -12.38 -46.51 -83.38
C CYS A 54 -11.78 -45.26 -84.04
N SER A 55 -11.23 -44.35 -83.23
CA SER A 55 -10.62 -43.07 -83.60
C SER A 55 -9.54 -42.67 -82.60
N VAL A 56 -8.61 -41.81 -83.05
CA VAL A 56 -7.61 -41.17 -82.18
C VAL A 56 -8.29 -40.37 -81.06
N LEU A 57 -9.41 -39.73 -81.37
CA LEU A 57 -10.20 -38.99 -80.38
C LEU A 57 -10.71 -39.89 -79.24
N CYS A 58 -11.23 -41.07 -79.56
CA CYS A 58 -11.65 -42.03 -78.54
C CYS A 58 -10.49 -42.54 -77.68
N GLN A 59 -9.30 -42.70 -78.27
CA GLN A 59 -8.10 -43.05 -77.52
C GLN A 59 -7.67 -41.93 -76.58
N GLU A 60 -7.65 -40.68 -77.05
CA GLU A 60 -7.30 -39.50 -76.25
C GLU A 60 -8.29 -39.26 -75.10
N ILE A 61 -9.59 -39.42 -75.34
CA ILE A 61 -10.64 -39.29 -74.32
C ILE A 61 -10.44 -40.35 -73.23
N HIS A 62 -10.26 -41.61 -73.63
CA HIS A 62 -10.04 -42.71 -72.68
C HIS A 62 -8.78 -42.51 -71.85
N LEU A 63 -7.68 -42.07 -72.49
CA LEU A 63 -6.43 -41.76 -71.79
C LEU A 63 -6.59 -40.56 -70.84
N LYS A 64 -7.29 -39.49 -71.24
CA LYS A 64 -7.53 -38.35 -70.34
C LYS A 64 -8.41 -38.72 -69.15
N ALA A 65 -9.46 -39.51 -69.36
CA ALA A 65 -10.33 -39.98 -68.29
C ALA A 65 -9.61 -40.91 -67.30
N THR A 66 -8.66 -41.71 -67.78
CA THR A 66 -7.86 -42.62 -66.93
C THR A 66 -6.62 -41.96 -66.31
N SER A 67 -6.14 -40.85 -66.88
CA SER A 67 -4.93 -40.13 -66.42
C SER A 67 -5.21 -38.87 -65.60
N ALA A 68 -6.43 -38.35 -65.60
CA ALA A 68 -6.79 -37.19 -64.78
C ALA A 68 -6.85 -37.61 -63.29
N PRO A 69 -6.13 -36.93 -62.37
CA PRO A 69 -6.37 -37.13 -60.96
C PRO A 69 -7.84 -36.80 -60.69
N ASN A 70 -8.58 -37.76 -60.13
CA ASN A 70 -10.01 -37.63 -59.87
C ASN A 70 -10.25 -36.35 -59.05
N THR A 71 -10.87 -35.33 -59.65
CA THR A 71 -11.06 -34.00 -59.04
C THR A 71 -11.78 -34.06 -57.69
N GLU A 72 -12.63 -35.08 -57.53
CA GLU A 72 -13.31 -35.40 -56.28
C GLU A 72 -12.33 -35.77 -55.15
N SER A 73 -11.26 -36.51 -55.47
CA SER A 73 -10.21 -36.89 -54.51
C SER A 73 -9.41 -35.67 -54.03
N LEU A 74 -9.10 -34.74 -54.93
CA LEU A 74 -8.39 -33.50 -54.59
C LEU A 74 -9.24 -32.60 -53.68
N LEU A 75 -10.53 -32.44 -54.01
CA LEU A 75 -11.47 -31.68 -53.18
C LEU A 75 -11.62 -32.32 -51.80
N LEU A 76 -11.75 -33.64 -51.72
CA LEU A 76 -11.84 -34.37 -50.45
C LEU A 76 -10.60 -34.17 -49.58
N ALA A 77 -9.40 -34.17 -50.17
CA ALA A 77 -8.15 -33.91 -49.45
C ALA A 77 -8.07 -32.49 -48.87
N GLU A 78 -8.48 -31.47 -49.63
CA GLU A 78 -8.55 -30.08 -49.15
C GLU A 78 -9.61 -29.93 -48.04
N PHE A 79 -10.78 -30.57 -48.18
CA PHE A 79 -11.79 -30.60 -47.12
C PHE A 79 -11.26 -31.24 -45.84
N GLN A 80 -10.53 -32.35 -45.94
CA GLN A 80 -9.90 -32.99 -44.78
C GLN A 80 -8.89 -32.07 -44.10
N LYS A 81 -8.10 -31.32 -44.88
CA LYS A 81 -7.15 -30.34 -44.36
C LYS A 81 -7.87 -29.24 -43.59
N VAL A 82 -8.88 -28.60 -44.18
CA VAL A 82 -9.69 -27.57 -43.51
C VAL A 82 -10.33 -28.09 -42.22
N VAL A 83 -10.89 -29.31 -42.23
CA VAL A 83 -11.49 -29.91 -41.03
C VAL A 83 -10.45 -30.12 -39.93
N SER A 84 -9.24 -30.56 -40.28
CA SER A 84 -8.16 -30.71 -39.30
C SER A 84 -7.68 -29.37 -38.73
N GLU A 85 -7.57 -28.33 -39.55
CA GLU A 85 -7.26 -26.98 -39.10
C GLU A 85 -8.35 -26.43 -38.15
N ILE A 86 -9.63 -26.60 -38.50
CA ILE A 86 -10.75 -26.21 -37.64
C ILE A 86 -10.70 -26.95 -36.30
N LYS A 87 -10.37 -28.25 -36.31
CA LYS A 87 -10.24 -29.04 -35.09
C LYS A 87 -9.12 -28.49 -34.19
N ASN A 88 -7.94 -28.22 -34.77
CA ASN A 88 -6.81 -27.66 -34.04
C ASN A 88 -7.16 -26.29 -33.44
N LEU A 89 -7.77 -25.40 -34.22
CA LEU A 89 -8.21 -24.08 -33.75
C LEU A 89 -9.21 -24.19 -32.60
N LYS A 90 -10.12 -25.17 -32.63
CA LYS A 90 -11.08 -25.41 -31.56
C LYS A 90 -10.40 -25.89 -30.28
N GLU A 91 -9.38 -26.73 -30.39
CA GLU A 91 -8.58 -27.21 -29.25
C GLU A 91 -7.75 -26.09 -28.63
N GLU A 92 -7.12 -25.24 -29.46
CA GLU A 92 -6.42 -24.04 -29.02
C GLU A 92 -7.38 -23.07 -28.32
N GLN A 93 -8.53 -22.76 -28.95
CA GLN A 93 -9.54 -21.90 -28.36
C GLN A 93 -10.05 -22.43 -27.00
N HIS A 94 -10.25 -23.75 -26.89
CA HIS A 94 -10.64 -24.37 -25.63
C HIS A 94 -9.56 -24.20 -24.55
N SER A 95 -8.30 -24.39 -24.92
CA SER A 95 -7.14 -24.22 -24.03
C SER A 95 -7.01 -22.77 -23.56
N THR A 96 -7.13 -21.80 -24.48
CA THR A 96 -7.10 -20.37 -24.15
C THR A 96 -8.25 -19.99 -23.23
N ARG A 97 -9.49 -20.45 -23.50
CA ARG A 97 -10.64 -20.17 -22.63
C ARG A 97 -10.43 -20.71 -21.21
N LYS A 98 -9.85 -21.91 -21.09
CA LYS A 98 -9.53 -22.49 -19.79
C LYS A 98 -8.49 -21.68 -19.03
N TYR A 99 -7.43 -21.23 -19.72
CA TYR A 99 -6.42 -20.36 -19.13
C TYR A 99 -7.01 -19.02 -18.66
N VAL A 100 -7.79 -18.36 -19.52
CA VAL A 100 -8.44 -17.08 -19.19
C VAL A 100 -9.38 -17.24 -18.00
N SER A 101 -10.21 -18.27 -17.98
CA SER A 101 -11.11 -18.55 -16.85
C SER A 101 -10.35 -18.75 -15.53
N LYS A 102 -9.20 -19.44 -15.57
CA LYS A 102 -8.34 -19.62 -14.40
C LYS A 102 -7.75 -18.28 -13.94
N ALA A 103 -7.19 -17.49 -14.86
CA ALA A 103 -6.59 -16.20 -14.56
C ALA A 103 -7.62 -15.22 -13.97
N VAL A 104 -8.84 -15.18 -14.53
CA VAL A 104 -9.94 -14.38 -13.98
C VAL A 104 -10.27 -14.81 -12.55
N GLY A 105 -10.38 -16.10 -12.27
CA GLY A 105 -10.64 -16.59 -10.91
C GLY A 105 -9.51 -16.29 -9.92
N GLU A 106 -8.25 -16.24 -10.37
CA GLU A 106 -7.12 -15.81 -9.53
C GLU A 106 -7.16 -14.29 -9.26
N ILE A 107 -7.53 -13.49 -10.26
CA ILE A 107 -7.72 -12.04 -10.11
C ILE A 107 -8.86 -11.74 -9.12
N GLU A 108 -10.00 -12.41 -9.25
CA GLU A 108 -11.13 -12.23 -8.32
C GLU A 108 -10.74 -12.55 -6.87
N LYS A 109 -9.96 -13.62 -6.66
CA LYS A 109 -9.43 -13.96 -5.32
C LYS A 109 -8.49 -12.87 -4.79
N SER A 110 -7.59 -12.36 -5.65
CA SER A 110 -6.68 -11.27 -5.27
C SER A 110 -7.44 -9.99 -4.93
N GLN A 111 -8.45 -9.63 -5.73
CA GLN A 111 -9.28 -8.45 -5.49
C GLN A 111 -10.07 -8.57 -4.19
N ASN A 112 -10.68 -9.72 -3.91
CA ASN A 112 -11.39 -9.95 -2.64
C ASN A 112 -10.45 -9.86 -1.44
N PHE A 113 -9.23 -10.41 -1.54
CA PHE A 113 -8.22 -10.29 -0.50
C PHE A 113 -7.81 -8.83 -0.27
N LEU A 114 -7.56 -8.08 -1.34
CA LEU A 114 -7.19 -6.67 -1.26
C LEU A 114 -8.32 -5.80 -0.69
N ALA A 115 -9.57 -6.06 -1.08
CA ALA A 115 -10.74 -5.37 -0.52
C ALA A 115 -10.82 -5.56 1.00
N HIS A 116 -10.70 -6.81 1.47
CA HIS A 116 -10.68 -7.10 2.91
C HIS A 116 -9.52 -6.40 3.63
N LYS A 117 -8.33 -6.37 3.02
CA LYS A 117 -7.18 -5.66 3.61
C LYS A 117 -7.39 -4.16 3.65
N PHE A 118 -8.07 -3.60 2.67
CA PHE A 118 -8.41 -2.18 2.62
C PHE A 118 -9.43 -1.82 3.71
N ASP A 119 -10.45 -2.66 3.92
CA ASP A 119 -11.42 -2.50 5.01
C ASP A 119 -10.74 -2.52 6.38
N GLU A 120 -9.83 -3.48 6.60
CA GLU A 120 -9.03 -3.58 7.83
C GLU A 120 -8.19 -2.31 8.09
N VAL A 121 -7.58 -1.74 7.05
CA VAL A 121 -6.84 -0.48 7.15
C VAL A 121 -7.78 0.68 7.49
N CYS A 122 -8.95 0.76 6.84
CA CYS A 122 -9.94 1.80 7.12
C CYS A 122 -10.42 1.77 8.57
N ASP A 123 -10.67 0.58 9.12
CA ASP A 123 -11.10 0.43 10.50
C ASP A 123 -9.98 0.76 11.50
N ASN A 124 -8.73 0.42 11.18
CA ASN A 124 -7.58 0.85 11.97
C ASN A 124 -7.42 2.37 11.97
N ILE A 125 -7.62 3.05 10.84
CA ILE A 125 -7.58 4.51 10.76
C ILE A 125 -8.66 5.14 11.64
N LYS A 126 -9.91 4.67 11.55
CA LYS A 126 -11.00 5.17 12.41
C LYS A 126 -10.70 4.99 13.90
N ARG A 127 -10.09 3.85 14.27
CA ARG A 127 -9.68 3.60 15.66
C ARG A 127 -8.61 4.60 16.10
N LEU A 128 -7.58 4.83 15.28
CA LEU A 128 -6.52 5.79 15.56
C LEU A 128 -7.06 7.23 15.68
N GLU A 129 -8.02 7.62 14.85
CA GLU A 129 -8.66 8.94 14.94
C GLU A 129 -9.38 9.12 16.28
N ASN A 130 -10.11 8.10 16.74
CA ASN A 130 -10.79 8.11 18.04
C ASN A 130 -9.81 8.16 19.22
N GLU A 131 -8.73 7.38 19.15
CA GLU A 131 -7.66 7.40 20.15
C GLU A 131 -6.98 8.77 20.20
N GLN A 132 -6.68 9.37 19.04
CA GLN A 132 -6.10 10.71 18.95
C GLN A 132 -7.03 11.78 19.54
N HIS A 133 -8.34 11.70 19.26
CA HIS A 133 -9.31 12.62 19.84
C HIS A 133 -9.34 12.52 21.38
N THR A 134 -9.34 11.30 21.90
CA THR A 134 -9.33 11.02 23.34
C THR A 134 -8.04 11.53 24.01
N LEU A 135 -6.90 11.31 23.36
CA LEU A 135 -5.60 11.76 23.85
C LEU A 135 -5.53 13.29 23.88
N LYS A 136 -6.01 13.97 22.83
CA LYS A 136 -6.08 15.43 22.78
C LYS A 136 -6.93 16.00 23.91
N GLY A 137 -8.06 15.38 24.22
CA GLY A 137 -8.89 15.76 25.38
C GLY A 137 -8.14 15.58 26.71
N SER A 138 -7.44 14.45 26.87
CA SER A 138 -6.66 14.17 28.08
C SER A 138 -5.52 15.16 28.28
N VAL A 139 -4.81 15.52 27.21
CA VAL A 139 -3.77 16.56 27.23
C VAL A 139 -4.34 17.89 27.67
N GLY A 140 -5.47 18.32 27.11
CA GLY A 140 -6.12 19.58 27.52
C GLY A 140 -6.51 19.61 29.00
N VAL A 141 -6.97 18.48 29.56
CA VAL A 141 -7.24 18.36 31.01
C VAL A 141 -5.97 18.51 31.84
N VAL A 142 -4.87 17.88 31.43
CA VAL A 142 -3.58 17.96 32.13
C VAL A 142 -3.00 19.37 32.06
N GLU A 143 -3.05 20.02 30.90
CA GLU A 143 -2.62 21.40 30.73
C GLU A 143 -3.43 22.34 31.63
N GLY A 144 -4.76 22.18 31.69
CA GLY A 144 -5.61 22.96 32.60
C GLY A 144 -5.24 22.77 34.07
N LYS A 145 -5.00 21.53 34.51
CA LYS A 145 -4.52 21.25 35.88
C LYS A 145 -3.16 21.85 36.16
N TYR A 146 -2.25 21.82 35.18
CA TYR A 146 -0.92 22.41 35.31
C TYR A 146 -0.98 23.92 35.52
N VAL A 147 -1.81 24.62 34.74
CA VAL A 147 -2.03 26.07 34.90
C VAL A 147 -2.56 26.39 36.30
N GLN A 148 -3.60 25.68 36.76
CA GLN A 148 -4.17 25.87 38.10
C GLN A 148 -3.15 25.62 39.21
N LEU A 149 -2.32 24.59 39.06
CA LEU A 149 -1.26 24.28 40.02
C LEU A 149 -0.20 25.37 40.02
N SER A 150 0.23 25.85 38.86
CA SER A 150 1.21 26.94 38.73
C SER A 150 0.71 28.22 39.39
N GLU A 151 -0.54 28.60 39.17
CA GLU A 151 -1.16 29.77 39.84
C GLU A 151 -1.20 29.59 41.36
N THR A 152 -1.54 28.39 41.83
CA THR A 152 -1.56 28.07 43.25
C THR A 152 -0.18 28.17 43.88
N VAL A 153 0.85 27.65 43.20
CA VAL A 153 2.25 27.75 43.64
C VAL A 153 2.68 29.22 43.72
N ASN A 154 2.46 30.01 42.67
CA ASN A 154 2.79 31.43 42.65
C ASN A 154 2.10 32.20 43.80
N ARG A 155 0.82 31.90 44.06
CA ARG A 155 0.08 32.50 45.19
C ARG A 155 0.69 32.12 46.53
N LEU A 156 0.99 30.84 46.74
CA LEU A 156 1.57 30.34 47.98
C LEU A 156 2.97 30.90 48.22
N GLU A 157 3.80 31.02 47.18
CA GLU A 157 5.11 31.67 47.27
C GLU A 157 4.97 33.14 47.70
N GLY A 158 4.01 33.87 47.13
CA GLY A 158 3.70 35.23 47.55
C GLY A 158 3.17 35.33 48.99
N GLU A 159 2.39 34.36 49.45
CA GLU A 159 1.95 34.28 50.86
C GLU A 159 3.13 34.01 51.79
N VAL A 160 4.00 33.06 51.44
CA VAL A 160 5.21 32.74 52.22
C VAL A 160 6.13 33.96 52.31
N ASP A 161 6.35 34.67 51.20
CA ASP A 161 7.16 35.89 51.21
C ASP A 161 6.53 36.97 52.11
N ARG A 162 5.21 37.18 52.01
CA ARG A 162 4.48 38.11 52.90
C ARG A 162 4.61 37.73 54.37
N TYR A 163 4.42 36.45 54.72
CA TYR A 163 4.58 35.98 56.09
C TYR A 163 6.02 36.13 56.59
N ARG A 164 7.02 35.84 55.76
CA ARG A 164 8.44 36.04 56.10
C ARG A 164 8.74 37.51 56.37
N ARG A 165 8.27 38.43 55.53
CA ARG A 165 8.45 39.88 55.74
C ARG A 165 7.74 40.36 57.00
N SER A 166 6.51 39.91 57.23
CA SER A 166 5.74 40.23 58.44
C SER A 166 6.43 39.70 59.71
N ALA A 167 6.95 38.47 59.69
CA ALA A 167 7.72 37.93 60.82
C ALA A 167 9.02 38.69 61.12
N LEU A 168 9.53 39.46 60.15
CA LEU A 168 10.70 40.32 60.29
C LEU A 168 10.33 41.80 60.48
N SER A 169 9.04 42.15 60.53
CA SER A 169 8.60 43.56 60.60
C SER A 169 9.13 44.23 61.86
N CYS A 170 9.14 43.53 62.99
CA CYS A 170 9.70 43.99 64.26
C CYS A 170 11.20 43.70 64.43
N ASN A 171 11.93 43.31 63.39
CA ASN A 171 13.36 43.00 63.51
C ASN A 171 14.24 44.13 62.96
N ALA A 172 15.36 44.40 63.62
CA ALA A 172 16.45 45.22 63.10
C ALA A 172 17.80 44.52 63.27
N ILE A 173 18.74 44.87 62.40
CA ILE A 173 20.12 44.39 62.45
C ILE A 173 21.04 45.58 62.72
N LEU A 174 21.84 45.48 63.78
CA LEU A 174 22.97 46.39 64.02
C LEU A 174 24.25 45.75 63.50
N LEU A 175 25.01 46.53 62.74
CA LEU A 175 26.29 46.15 62.14
C LEU A 175 27.41 46.98 62.75
N GLY A 176 28.63 46.43 62.76
CA GLY A 176 29.84 47.17 63.15
C GLY A 176 30.06 47.34 64.65
N ILE A 177 29.30 46.63 65.50
CA ILE A 177 29.54 46.61 66.96
C ILE A 177 30.50 45.46 67.27
N PRO A 178 31.73 45.73 67.75
CA PRO A 178 32.70 44.70 68.10
C PRO A 178 32.18 43.78 69.22
N GLU A 179 32.60 42.51 69.21
CA GLU A 179 32.29 41.56 70.29
C GLU A 179 33.22 41.78 71.48
N VAL A 180 32.65 41.80 72.69
CA VAL A 180 33.39 41.94 73.95
C VAL A 180 33.14 40.70 74.80
N LYS A 181 34.14 40.25 75.56
CA LYS A 181 33.96 39.15 76.52
C LYS A 181 32.93 39.55 77.57
N ASP A 182 32.01 38.62 77.88
CA ASP A 182 30.90 38.82 78.81
C ASP A 182 30.01 40.03 78.47
N GLU A 183 29.72 40.21 77.18
CA GLU A 183 28.86 41.30 76.71
C GLU A 183 27.41 41.17 77.20
N ASN A 184 26.87 42.26 77.76
CA ASN A 184 25.43 42.44 77.91
C ASN A 184 24.87 43.19 76.69
N LEU A 185 24.31 42.43 75.74
CA LEU A 185 23.76 42.98 74.51
C LEU A 185 22.58 43.93 74.76
N GLY A 186 21.75 43.66 75.77
CA GLY A 186 20.64 44.56 76.13
C GLY A 186 21.15 45.94 76.53
N GLU A 187 22.14 45.98 77.42
CA GLU A 187 22.74 47.25 77.87
C GLU A 187 23.48 47.99 76.73
N ALA A 188 24.14 47.25 75.82
CA ALA A 188 24.79 47.84 74.65
C ALA A 188 23.77 48.52 73.72
N VAL A 189 22.64 47.87 73.44
CA VAL A 189 21.57 48.43 72.61
C VAL A 189 20.88 49.61 73.31
N THR A 190 20.64 49.53 74.62
CA THR A 190 20.07 50.65 75.40
C THR A 190 20.99 51.88 75.39
N ARG A 191 22.31 51.70 75.55
CA ARG A 191 23.28 52.80 75.41
C ARG A 191 23.25 53.40 74.02
N PHE A 192 23.18 52.57 72.98
CA PHE A 192 23.07 53.05 71.60
C PHE A 192 21.78 53.87 71.38
N ALA A 193 20.66 53.43 71.95
CA ALA A 193 19.40 54.17 71.87
C ALA A 193 19.42 55.49 72.67
N ALA A 194 20.04 55.50 73.85
CA ALA A 194 20.25 56.70 74.64
C ALA A 194 21.11 57.70 73.86
N VAL A 195 22.14 57.23 73.14
CA VAL A 195 22.88 58.07 72.21
C VAL A 195 21.94 58.65 71.18
N LEU A 196 20.99 57.91 70.60
CA LEU A 196 19.99 58.47 69.67
C LEU A 196 18.94 59.41 70.31
N GLY A 197 18.98 59.61 71.63
CA GLY A 197 18.02 60.44 72.36
C GLY A 197 16.69 59.74 72.64
N LEU A 198 16.67 58.41 72.63
CA LEU A 198 15.49 57.60 72.98
C LEU A 198 15.58 57.14 74.43
N ASN A 199 14.53 57.41 75.20
CA ASN A 199 14.34 56.82 76.52
C ASN A 199 13.69 55.45 76.37
N ILE A 200 14.51 54.42 76.53
CA ILE A 200 14.09 53.01 76.41
C ILE A 200 13.64 52.48 77.77
N THR A 201 12.45 51.89 77.82
CA THR A 201 11.94 51.10 78.95
C THR A 201 12.27 49.60 78.77
N GLU A 202 12.15 48.79 79.83
CA GLU A 202 12.46 47.35 79.77
C GLU A 202 11.61 46.59 78.72
N ASP A 203 10.39 47.05 78.45
CA ASP A 203 9.47 46.42 77.50
C ASP A 203 9.67 46.85 76.03
N PHE A 204 10.69 47.65 75.73
CA PHE A 204 10.88 48.19 74.38
C PHE A 204 11.38 47.11 73.39
N PHE A 205 12.17 46.16 73.88
CA PHE A 205 12.74 45.05 73.11
C PHE A 205 12.22 43.71 73.63
N SER A 206 11.90 42.80 72.71
CA SER A 206 11.48 41.44 73.04
C SER A 206 12.67 40.46 73.08
N ASP A 207 13.65 40.62 72.21
CA ASP A 207 14.83 39.73 72.11
C ASP A 207 16.01 40.49 71.51
N VAL A 208 17.22 40.24 72.03
CA VAL A 208 18.46 40.81 71.50
C VAL A 208 19.53 39.73 71.49
N LYS A 209 20.04 39.40 70.29
CA LYS A 209 21.04 38.34 70.14
C LYS A 209 22.00 38.58 68.98
N ARG A 210 23.23 38.07 69.09
CA ARG A 210 24.16 38.02 67.96
C ARG A 210 23.72 36.96 66.94
N LEU A 211 23.78 37.33 65.67
CA LEU A 211 23.67 36.40 64.55
C LEU A 211 25.07 35.83 64.28
N ARG A 212 25.34 34.64 64.84
CA ARG A 212 26.56 33.89 64.53
C ARG A 212 26.28 33.01 63.32
N ASP A 213 27.13 33.12 62.32
CA ASP A 213 27.16 32.18 61.21
C ASP A 213 28.23 31.13 61.50
N SER A 214 27.89 29.85 61.44
CA SER A 214 28.80 28.75 61.81
C SER A 214 30.05 28.65 60.91
N LYS A 215 30.08 29.41 59.81
CA LYS A 215 31.13 29.42 58.80
C LYS A 215 31.95 30.71 58.74
N SER A 216 31.64 31.74 59.53
CA SER A 216 32.34 33.03 59.47
C SER A 216 32.99 33.39 60.82
N GLU A 217 34.32 33.53 60.83
CA GLU A 217 35.08 34.18 61.92
C GLU A 217 35.00 35.71 61.81
N SER A 218 33.79 36.25 61.67
CA SER A 218 33.63 37.71 61.69
C SER A 218 34.03 38.24 63.07
N ARG A 219 34.95 39.20 63.10
CA ARG A 219 35.35 39.92 64.33
C ARG A 219 34.21 40.78 64.91
N SER A 220 33.10 40.94 64.20
CA SER A 220 31.95 41.74 64.64
C SER A 220 30.66 41.13 64.09
N PRO A 221 30.17 40.02 64.67
CA PRO A 221 28.94 39.39 64.22
C PRO A 221 27.75 40.35 64.41
N PRO A 222 26.83 40.47 63.42
CA PRO A 222 25.67 41.35 63.51
C PRO A 222 24.81 41.07 64.74
N ILE A 223 24.19 42.11 65.30
CA ILE A 223 23.23 41.97 66.41
C ILE A 223 21.81 42.07 65.85
N ARG A 224 21.00 41.04 66.05
CA ARG A 224 19.56 41.08 65.80
C ARG A 224 18.84 41.62 67.03
N ILE A 225 18.03 42.63 66.81
CA ILE A 225 17.10 43.20 67.79
C ILE A 225 15.69 42.88 67.31
N VAL A 226 14.86 42.37 68.21
CA VAL A 226 13.42 42.20 68.03
C VAL A 226 12.74 43.22 68.94
N PHE A 227 11.99 44.15 68.35
CA PHE A 227 11.20 45.12 69.09
C PHE A 227 9.90 44.48 69.59
N ALA A 228 9.37 44.94 70.72
CA ALA A 228 8.08 44.45 71.22
C ALA A 228 6.91 44.80 70.28
N SER A 229 7.05 45.87 69.49
CA SER A 229 6.05 46.30 68.51
C SER A 229 6.70 46.99 67.30
N GLU A 230 5.99 47.02 66.18
CA GLU A 230 6.42 47.71 64.95
C GLU A 230 6.57 49.24 65.14
N PRO A 231 5.65 49.94 65.84
CA PRO A 231 5.82 51.37 66.15
C PRO A 231 7.12 51.68 66.91
N ASN A 232 7.55 50.81 67.83
CA ASN A 232 8.82 51.02 68.56
C ASN A 232 10.02 50.99 67.61
N LYS A 233 10.00 50.08 66.63
CA LYS A 233 11.02 50.02 65.58
C LYS A 233 11.00 51.27 64.72
N GLU A 234 9.82 51.69 64.25
CA GLU A 234 9.70 52.89 63.42
C GLU A 234 10.19 54.14 64.15
N GLN A 235 9.83 54.30 65.43
CA GLN A 235 10.32 55.38 66.28
C GLN A 235 11.85 55.35 66.41
N PHE A 236 12.43 54.16 66.57
CA PHE A 236 13.87 53.95 66.66
C PHE A 236 14.59 54.39 65.36
N PHE A 237 14.06 54.01 64.20
CA PHE A 237 14.64 54.40 62.91
C PHE A 237 14.37 55.86 62.52
N ALA A 238 13.23 56.43 62.94
CA ALA A 238 12.92 57.84 62.73
C ALA A 238 13.94 58.74 63.44
N LYS A 239 14.24 58.46 64.71
CA LYS A 239 15.25 59.21 65.48
C LYS A 239 16.66 59.07 64.91
N LYS A 240 16.99 57.88 64.40
CA LYS A 240 18.24 57.68 63.66
C LYS A 240 18.32 58.59 62.43
N LYS A 241 17.24 58.69 61.65
CA LYS A 241 17.20 59.52 60.43
C LYS A 241 17.35 61.01 60.77
N GLU A 242 16.60 61.51 61.76
CA GLU A 242 16.68 62.90 62.23
C GLU A 242 18.10 63.32 62.63
N ARG A 243 18.89 62.41 63.22
CA ARG A 243 20.27 62.67 63.64
C ARG A 243 21.34 62.54 62.55
N LEU A 244 21.02 61.91 61.42
CA LEU A 244 21.93 61.75 60.30
C LEU A 244 21.79 62.87 59.25
N GLU A 245 20.70 63.64 59.30
CA GLU A 245 20.44 64.80 58.43
C GLU A 245 20.99 66.13 59.00
N VAL A 246 21.74 66.06 60.12
CA VAL A 246 22.51 67.16 60.72
C VAL A 246 24.00 66.87 60.56
#